data_AF-A0A7C6RK34-F1
#
_entry.id   AF-A0A7C6RK34-F1
#
_cell.length_a   1.000
_cell.length_b   1.000
_cell.length_c   1.000
_cell.angle_alpha   90.00
_cell.angle_beta   90.00
_cell.angle_gamma   90.00
#
_symmetry.space_group_name_H-M   'P 1'
#
loop_
_entity.id
_entity.type
_entity.pdbx_description
1 polymer ?
#
loop_
_entity_poly.entity_id
_entity_poly.type
_entity_poly.pdbx_seq_one_letter_code
_entity_poly.pdbx_strand_id
1 'polypeptide(L)' 'IFPLNTSILEGVNNRIKVIKRMAYGFRDSAYFFLKIKAAFPGKAR' A
#
# COMPACT_ATOMS: atom_id res chain seq x y z
N ILE A 1 -9.12 -22.30 16.45
CA ILE A 1 -8.92 -21.54 15.20
C ILE A 1 -9.45 -20.15 15.46
N PHE A 2 -8.58 -19.16 15.67
CA PHE A 2 -8.99 -17.77 15.87
C PHE A 2 -9.28 -17.17 14.49
N PRO A 3 -10.49 -16.66 14.20
CA PRO A 3 -10.74 -15.92 12.98
C PRO A 3 -10.05 -14.56 13.14
N LEU A 4 -8.77 -14.50 12.79
CA LEU A 4 -8.07 -13.23 12.66
C LEU A 4 -8.70 -12.49 11.50
N ASN A 5 -9.45 -11.44 11.82
CA ASN A 5 -10.04 -10.57 10.83
C ASN A 5 -8.92 -9.84 10.06
N THR A 6 -8.70 -10.21 8.79
CA THR A 6 -7.69 -9.62 7.90
C THR A 6 -8.20 -8.40 7.14
N SER A 7 -9.40 -7.88 7.42
CA SER A 7 -10.04 -6.81 6.63
C SER A 7 -9.15 -5.56 6.50
N ILE A 8 -8.38 -5.24 7.55
CA ILE A 8 -7.43 -4.12 7.51
C ILE A 8 -6.29 -4.39 6.53
N LEU A 9 -5.72 -5.60 6.56
CA LEU A 9 -4.65 -6.01 5.67
C LEU A 9 -5.12 -6.06 4.21
N GLU A 10 -6.34 -6.55 3.97
CA GLU A 10 -6.96 -6.56 2.65
C GLU A 10 -7.19 -5.14 2.10
N GLY A 11 -7.67 -4.23 2.94
CA GLY A 11 -7.85 -2.82 2.58
C GLY A 11 -6.53 -2.14 2.19
N VAL A 12 -5.45 -2.42 2.93
CA VAL A 12 -4.10 -1.92 2.61
C VAL A 12 -3.62 -2.49 1.28
N ASN A 13 -3.76 -3.80 1.05
CA ASN A 13 -3.34 -4.47 -0.18
C ASN A 13 -4.10 -3.93 -1.41
N ASN A 14 -5.40 -3.65 -1.28
CA ASN A 14 -6.18 -3.04 -2.36
C ASN A 14 -5.72 -1.63 -2.70
N ARG A 15 -5.41 -0.79 -1.70
CA ARG A 15 -4.85 0.55 -1.91
C ARG A 15 -3.48 0.50 -2.61
N ILE A 16 -2.59 -0.42 -2.20
CA ILE A 16 -1.28 -0.59 -2.85
C ILE A 16 -1.45 -1.04 -4.31
N LYS A 17 -2.40 -1.96 -4.58
CA LYS A 17 -2.72 -2.40 -5.94
C LYS A 17 -3.24 -1.25 -6.81
N VAL A 18 -4.03 -0.34 -6.22
CA VAL A 18 -4.47 0.90 -6.89
C VAL A 18 -3.30 1.85 -7.18
N ILE A 19 -2.36 2.04 -6.24
CA ILE A 19 -1.18 2.89 -6.49
C ILE A 19 -0.32 2.30 -7.61
N LYS A 20 -0.14 0.97 -7.60
CA LYS A 20 0.58 0.24 -8.66
C LYS A 20 -0.07 0.45 -10.04
N ARG A 21 -1.40 0.47 -10.12
CA ARG A 21 -2.11 0.67 -11.40
C ARG A 21 -1.96 2.07 -11.98
N MET A 22 -1.91 3.09 -11.11
CA MET A 22 -1.68 4.48 -11.51
C MET A 22 -0.22 4.73 -11.89
N ALA A 23 0.70 3.85 -11.48
CA ALA A 23 2.13 3.95 -11.74
C ALA A 23 2.61 3.15 -12.96
N TYR A 24 1.72 2.49 -13.73
CA TYR A 24 2.10 1.78 -14.97
C TYR A 24 2.66 2.78 -15.99
N GLY A 25 3.99 2.93 -15.97
CA GLY A 25 4.76 3.91 -16.75
C GLY A 25 6.06 4.31 -16.04
N PHE A 26 6.09 4.30 -14.71
CA PHE A 26 7.30 4.57 -13.94
C PHE A 26 8.09 3.27 -13.74
N ARG A 27 9.21 3.12 -14.46
CA ARG A 27 10.19 2.03 -14.27
C ARG A 27 11.04 2.21 -13.00
N ASP A 28 10.58 3.07 -12.09
CA ASP A 28 11.27 3.44 -10.86
C ASP A 28 10.53 2.84 -9.65
N SER A 29 11.07 1.73 -9.17
CA SER A 29 10.59 1.06 -7.95
C SER A 29 10.78 1.94 -6.71
N ALA A 30 11.81 2.79 -6.65
CA ALA A 30 12.05 3.67 -5.52
C ALA A 30 10.97 4.75 -5.42
N TYR A 31 10.56 5.33 -6.54
CA TYR A 31 9.43 6.27 -6.58
C TYR A 31 8.10 5.60 -6.21
N PHE A 32 7.90 4.35 -6.59
CA PHE A 32 6.74 3.56 -6.15
C PHE A 32 6.71 3.37 -4.63
N PHE A 33 7.84 2.99 -4.01
CA PHE A 33 7.93 2.88 -2.55
C PHE A 33 7.73 4.24 -1.85
N LEU A 34 8.19 5.34 -2.45
CA LEU A 34 7.94 6.69 -1.93
C LEU A 34 6.44 7.02 -1.92
N LYS A 35 5.71 6.68 -3.00
CA LYS A 35 4.24 6.84 -3.05
C LYS A 35 3.52 5.98 -2.02
N ILE A 36 3.99 4.76 -1.75
CA ILE A 36 3.44 3.92 -0.67
C ILE A 36 3.68 4.58 0.69
N LYS A 37 4.91 5.02 0.99
CA LYS A 37 5.26 5.67 2.26
C LYS A 37 4.44 6.95 2.49
N ALA A 38 4.21 7.75 1.44
CA ALA A 38 3.37 8.94 1.52
C ALA A 38 1.89 8.61 1.74
N ALA A 39 1.38 7.52 1.14
CA ALA A 39 0.00 7.07 1.33
C ALA A 39 -0.26 6.42 2.70
N PHE A 40 0.79 5.92 3.35
CA PHE A 40 0.74 5.28 4.66
C PHE A 40 1.86 5.84 5.56
N PRO A 41 1.73 7.06 6.10
CA PRO A 41 2.79 7.73 6.89
C PRO A 41 3.12 7.07 8.24
N GLY A 42 2.60 5.86 8.53
CA GLY A 42 2.63 5.25 9.85
C GLY A 42 1.81 6.06 10.86
N LYS A 43 1.53 5.48 12.03
CA LYS A 43 1.11 6.28 13.18
C LYS A 43 2.36 7.01 13.66
N ALA A 44 2.37 8.35 13.58
CA ALA A 44 3.27 9.14 14.42
C ALA A 44 2.84 8.85 15.86
N ARG A 45 3.58 7.96 16.52
CA ARG A 45 3.44 7.74 17.96
C ARG A 45 4.20 8.85 18.68
#